data_AF-A0A0W8FDR4-F1
#
_entry.id   AF-A0A0W8FDR4-F1
#
_cell.length_a   1.000
_cell.length_b   1.000
_cell.length_c   1.000
_cell.angle_alpha   90.00
_cell.angle_beta   90.00
_cell.angle_gamma   90.00
#
_symmetry.space_group_name_H-M   'P 1'
#
loop_
_entity.id
_entity.type
_entity.pdbx_description
1 polymer ?
#
loop_
_entity_poly.entity_id
_entity_poly.type
_entity_poly.pdbx_seq_one_letter_code
_entity_poly.pdbx_strand_id
1 'polypeptide(L)'
;MVFYAMMVGIQSAIDIATDLIAEERLRRPASYRETFDILGENKIIPEPLARDLSPLAGFRNVLVHIYWNLDLEQIYAILQQDLGVLKAFFDAIQDYLRERSSDSQ
;
A
#
# COMPACT_ATOMS: atom_id res chain seq x y z
N MET A 1 0.04 17.07 12.00
CA MET A 1 0.44 15.74 12.54
C MET A 1 -0.23 14.57 11.81
N VAL A 2 -1.56 14.54 11.66
CA VAL A 2 -2.29 13.39 11.04
C VAL A 2 -1.85 13.08 9.61
N PHE A 3 -1.76 14.09 8.75
CA PHE A 3 -1.35 13.88 7.36
C PHE A 3 0.09 13.38 7.20
N TYR A 4 0.99 13.77 8.09
CA TYR A 4 2.36 13.27 8.11
C TYR A 4 2.36 11.77 8.43
N ALA A 5 1.58 11.36 9.43
CA ALA A 5 1.41 9.94 9.76
C ALA A 5 0.81 9.14 8.59
N MET A 6 -0.13 9.72 7.85
CA MET A 6 -0.69 9.10 6.63
C MET A 6 0.38 8.91 5.55
N MET A 7 1.17 9.96 5.24
CA MET A 7 2.24 9.86 4.25
C MET A 7 3.27 8.80 4.64
N VAL A 8 3.63 8.73 5.92
CA VAL A 8 4.53 7.70 6.44
C VAL A 8 3.91 6.31 6.29
N GLY A 9 2.64 6.13 6.63
CA GLY A 9 1.95 4.84 6.50
C GLY A 9 1.90 4.34 5.05
N ILE A 10 1.58 5.22 4.10
CA ILE A 10 1.59 4.88 2.66
C ILE A 10 3.00 4.53 2.20
N GLN A 11 4.01 5.32 2.60
CA GLN A 11 5.40 5.05 2.26
C GLN A 11 5.86 3.68 2.80
N SER A 12 5.56 3.37 4.06
CA SER A 12 5.90 2.08 4.65
C SER A 12 5.24 0.91 3.92
N ALA A 13 3.99 1.05 3.47
CA ALA A 13 3.33 0.02 2.67
C ALA A 13 4.03 -0.20 1.31
N ILE A 14 4.45 0.89 0.65
CA ILE A 14 5.23 0.82 -0.60
C ILE A 14 6.58 0.13 -0.37
N ASP A 15 7.27 0.47 0.72
CA ASP A 15 8.59 -0.09 1.05
C ASP A 15 8.48 -1.60 1.29
N ILE A 16 7.52 -2.04 2.11
CA ILE A 16 7.23 -3.46 2.35
C ILE A 16 6.93 -4.20 1.05
N ALA A 17 6.07 -3.63 0.21
CA ALA A 17 5.70 -4.26 -1.05
C ALA A 17 6.91 -4.35 -2.01
N THR A 18 7.80 -3.36 -2.00
CA THR A 18 9.02 -3.34 -2.81
C THR A 18 10.03 -4.37 -2.33
N ASP A 19 10.23 -4.48 -1.02
CA ASP A 19 11.12 -5.47 -0.41
C ASP A 19 10.62 -6.90 -0.71
N LEU A 20 9.31 -7.13 -0.63
CA LEU A 20 8.71 -8.43 -0.93
C LEU A 20 8.86 -8.83 -2.40
N ILE A 21 8.68 -7.88 -3.32
CA ILE A 21 8.96 -8.09 -4.76
C ILE A 21 10.41 -8.52 -4.97
N ALA A 22 11.35 -7.90 -4.25
CA ALA A 22 12.77 -8.23 -4.37
C ALA A 22 13.07 -9.62 -3.79
N GLU A 23 12.48 -9.97 -2.65
CA GLU A 23 12.62 -11.29 -2.02
C GLU A 23 12.07 -12.41 -2.91
N GLU A 24 10.90 -12.20 -3.49
CA GLU A 24 10.24 -13.15 -4.41
C GLU A 24 10.84 -13.13 -5.84
N ARG A 25 11.85 -12.29 -6.08
CA ARG A 25 12.53 -12.13 -7.39
C ARG A 25 11.55 -11.83 -8.54
N LEU A 26 10.52 -11.04 -8.23
CA LEU A 26 9.51 -10.64 -9.21
C LEU A 26 10.03 -9.54 -10.12
N ARG A 27 9.23 -9.17 -11.12
CA ARG A 27 9.57 -8.06 -12.03
C ARG A 27 9.71 -6.76 -11.25
N ARG A 28 10.66 -5.91 -11.66
CA ARG A 28 10.88 -4.61 -11.03
C ARG A 28 9.70 -3.66 -11.33
N PRO A 29 9.13 -2.98 -10.32
CA PRO A 29 8.14 -1.93 -10.55
C PRO A 29 8.78 -0.71 -11.22
N ALA A 30 8.10 -0.16 -12.22
CA ALA A 30 8.38 1.12 -12.86
C ALA A 30 7.75 2.31 -12.11
N SER A 31 6.80 2.05 -11.21
CA SER A 31 6.19 3.06 -10.34
C SER A 31 5.73 2.48 -9.01
N TYR A 32 5.47 3.32 -8.01
CA TYR A 32 4.92 2.88 -6.72
C TYR A 32 3.54 2.24 -6.82
N ARG A 33 2.75 2.62 -7.83
CA ARG A 33 1.43 2.03 -8.09
C ARG A 33 1.59 0.57 -8.51
N GLU A 34 2.53 0.36 -9.41
CA GLU A 34 2.84 -0.94 -9.98
C GLU A 34 3.38 -1.93 -8.94
N THR A 35 3.97 -1.43 -7.83
CA THR A 35 4.38 -2.29 -6.71
C THR A 35 3.20 -3.13 -6.21
N PHE A 36 2.01 -2.54 -6.02
CA PHE A 36 0.83 -3.27 -5.55
C PHE A 36 0.20 -4.14 -6.64
N ASP A 37 0.22 -3.67 -7.90
CA ASP A 37 -0.26 -4.45 -9.04
C ASP A 37 0.53 -5.77 -9.16
N ILE A 38 1.85 -5.72 -9.04
CA ILE A 38 2.73 -6.91 -9.08
C ILE A 38 2.40 -7.90 -7.96
N LEU A 39 2.14 -7.43 -6.74
CA LEU A 39 1.74 -8.32 -5.65
C LEU A 39 0.40 -9.01 -5.93
N GLY A 40 -0.56 -8.29 -6.53
CA GLY A 40 -1.84 -8.85 -6.96
C GLY A 40 -1.70 -9.88 -8.09
N GLU A 41 -0.92 -9.56 -9.12
CA GLU A 41 -0.59 -10.46 -10.25
C GLU A 41 -0.02 -11.80 -9.77
N ASN A 42 0.77 -11.78 -8.69
CA ASN A 42 1.43 -12.95 -8.11
C ASN A 42 0.65 -13.58 -6.95
N LYS A 43 -0.60 -13.15 -6.72
CA LYS A 43 -1.50 -13.66 -5.68
C LYS A 43 -0.95 -13.56 -4.26
N ILE A 44 0.00 -12.66 -4.03
CA ILE A 44 0.54 -12.36 -2.69
C ILE A 44 -0.49 -11.58 -1.88
N ILE A 45 -1.26 -10.72 -2.56
CA ILE A 45 -2.43 -10.06 -2.01
C ILE A 45 -3.62 -10.26 -2.95
N PRO A 46 -4.88 -10.18 -2.46
CA PRO A 46 -6.06 -10.24 -3.32
C PRO A 46 -6.05 -9.13 -4.38
N GLU A 47 -6.41 -9.46 -5.63
CA GLU A 47 -6.50 -8.47 -6.73
C GLU A 47 -7.38 -7.24 -6.41
N PRO A 48 -8.54 -7.37 -5.73
CA PRO A 48 -9.32 -6.19 -5.34
C PRO A 48 -8.52 -5.25 -4.44
N LEU A 49 -7.74 -5.80 -3.51
CA LEU A 49 -6.92 -5.01 -2.59
C LEU A 49 -5.76 -4.32 -3.32
N ALA A 50 -5.12 -5.01 -4.28
CA ALA A 50 -4.12 -4.38 -5.14
C ALA A 50 -4.70 -3.18 -5.91
N ARG A 51 -5.91 -3.33 -6.48
CA ARG A 51 -6.62 -2.25 -7.19
C ARG A 51 -6.93 -1.04 -6.31
N ASP A 52 -7.18 -1.24 -5.01
CA ASP A 52 -7.44 -0.15 -4.06
C ASP A 52 -6.15 0.51 -3.55
N LEU A 53 -5.05 -0.24 -3.41
CA LEU A 53 -3.74 0.26 -2.98
C LEU A 53 -3.00 1.05 -4.06
N SER A 54 -3.14 0.64 -5.32
CA SER A 54 -2.44 1.23 -6.46
C SER A 54 -2.76 2.75 -6.61
N PRO A 55 -4.01 3.22 -6.46
CA PRO A 55 -4.34 4.64 -6.33
C PRO A 55 -3.75 5.35 -5.13
N LEU A 56 -3.75 4.68 -3.96
CA LEU A 56 -3.23 5.23 -2.72
C LEU A 56 -1.73 5.53 -2.81
N ALA A 57 -0.97 4.66 -3.48
CA ALA A 57 0.45 4.86 -3.75
C ALA A 57 0.73 6.15 -4.54
N GLY A 58 -0.13 6.46 -5.51
CA GLY A 58 -0.04 7.70 -6.28
C GLY A 58 -0.55 8.91 -5.52
N PHE A 59 -1.52 8.73 -4.62
CA PHE A 59 -2.08 9.79 -3.79
C PHE A 59 -1.04 10.41 -2.84
N ARG A 60 -0.03 9.64 -2.40
CA ARG A 60 1.14 10.16 -1.66
C ARG A 60 1.74 11.43 -2.28
N ASN A 61 1.81 11.52 -3.61
CA ASN A 61 2.35 12.69 -4.30
C ASN A 61 1.35 13.86 -4.35
N VAL A 62 0.05 13.56 -4.37
CA VAL A 62 -1.03 14.55 -4.40
C VAL A 62 -1.24 15.17 -3.00
N LEU A 63 -1.06 14.40 -1.93
CA LEU A 63 -1.12 14.87 -0.54
C LEU A 63 -0.24 16.09 -0.33
N VAL A 64 1.01 16.06 -0.80
CA VAL A 64 1.97 17.19 -0.71
C VAL A 64 1.41 18.46 -1.35
N HIS A 65 0.69 18.34 -2.46
CA HIS A 65 0.07 19.47 -3.16
C HIS A 65 -1.24 19.93 -2.51
N ILE A 66 -2.05 19.01 -1.96
CA ILE A 66 -3.33 19.31 -1.29
C ILE A 66 -3.13 20.07 0.02
N TYR A 67 -1.99 19.91 0.71
CA TYR A 67 -1.68 20.66 1.94
C TYR A 67 -1.86 22.18 1.80
N TRP A 68 -1.77 22.72 0.59
CA TRP A 68 -1.88 24.16 0.36
C TRP A 68 -3.31 24.68 0.25
N ASN A 69 -4.32 23.82 0.06
CA ASN A 69 -5.68 24.23 -0.33
C ASN A 69 -6.80 23.50 0.46
N LEU A 70 -6.57 23.28 1.76
CA LEU A 70 -7.28 22.30 2.60
C LEU A 70 -8.80 22.58 2.79
N ASP A 71 -9.63 21.66 2.28
CA ASP A 71 -10.98 21.36 2.78
C ASP A 71 -10.88 20.13 3.71
N LEU A 72 -11.08 20.35 5.01
CA LEU A 72 -10.87 19.34 6.05
C LEU A 72 -11.89 18.20 6.02
N GLU A 73 -13.10 18.42 5.50
CA GLU A 73 -14.14 17.39 5.46
C GLU A 73 -13.84 16.31 4.41
N GLN A 74 -13.47 16.74 3.21
CA GLN A 74 -13.06 15.81 2.13
C GLN A 74 -11.86 14.96 2.55
N ILE A 75 -10.92 15.57 3.25
CA ILE A 75 -9.72 14.92 3.74
C ILE A 75 -10.04 13.86 4.78
N TYR A 76 -10.92 14.18 5.72
CA TYR A 76 -11.32 13.22 6.75
C TYR A 76 -11.96 11.98 6.13
N ALA A 77 -12.80 12.16 5.10
CA ALA A 77 -13.40 11.05 4.37
C ALA A 77 -12.35 10.18 3.65
N ILE A 78 -11.40 10.81 2.94
CA ILE A 78 -10.30 10.10 2.26
C ILE A 78 -9.45 9.32 3.27
N LEU A 79 -9.08 9.96 4.38
CA LEU A 79 -8.30 9.32 5.46
C LEU A 79 -8.99 8.07 6.01
N GLN A 80 -10.30 8.13 6.27
CA GLN A 80 -11.04 6.98 6.81
C GLN A 80 -11.05 5.79 5.85
N GLN A 81 -11.24 6.06 4.56
CA GLN A 81 -11.20 5.02 3.53
C GLN A 81 -9.79 4.41 3.40
N ASP A 82 -8.78 5.26 3.28
CA ASP A 82 -7.39 4.84 3.02
C ASP A 82 -6.78 4.07 4.18
N LEU A 83 -7.14 4.40 5.42
CA LEU A 83 -6.71 3.65 6.61
C LEU A 83 -7.23 2.21 6.61
N GLY A 84 -8.47 2.00 6.13
CA GLY A 84 -9.04 0.65 5.98
C GLY A 84 -8.27 -0.19 4.97
N VAL A 85 -7.90 0.42 3.84
CA VAL A 85 -7.11 -0.22 2.78
C VAL A 85 -5.71 -0.58 3.27
N LEU A 86 -5.03 0.33 3.98
CA LEU A 86 -3.71 0.05 4.56
C LEU A 86 -3.77 -1.08 5.59
N LYS A 87 -4.79 -1.10 6.45
CA LYS A 87 -4.97 -2.20 7.40
C LYS A 87 -5.14 -3.54 6.68
N ALA A 88 -5.98 -3.58 5.64
CA ALA A 88 -6.19 -4.79 4.85
C ALA A 88 -4.89 -5.27 4.18
N PHE A 89 -4.02 -4.35 3.73
CA PHE A 89 -2.69 -4.69 3.24
C PHE A 89 -1.83 -5.36 4.31
N PHE A 90 -1.72 -4.78 5.50
CA PHE A 90 -0.94 -5.37 6.58
C PHE A 90 -1.44 -6.76 6.98
N ASP A 91 -2.75 -6.93 7.10
CA ASP A 91 -3.35 -8.23 7.43
C ASP A 91 -3.00 -9.28 6.34
N ALA A 92 -3.13 -8.91 5.05
CA ALA A 92 -2.80 -9.79 3.93
C ALA A 92 -1.31 -10.20 3.89
N ILE A 93 -0.40 -9.26 4.13
CA ILE A 93 1.05 -9.57 4.17
C ILE A 93 1.38 -10.45 5.39
N GLN A 94 0.76 -10.22 6.54
CA GLN A 94 0.96 -11.07 7.72
C GLN A 94 0.52 -12.51 7.47
N ASP A 95 -0.64 -12.70 6.83
CA ASP A 95 -1.14 -14.02 6.49
C ASP A 95 -0.23 -14.72 5.47
N TYR A 96 0.19 -14.01 4.41
CA TYR A 96 1.15 -14.53 3.43
C TYR A 96 2.48 -14.98 4.06
N LEU A 97 3.06 -14.15 4.95
CA LEU A 97 4.33 -14.48 5.60
C LEU A 97 4.20 -15.69 6.55
N ARG A 98 3.05 -15.86 7.20
CA ARG A 98 2.78 -17.04 8.06
C ARG A 98 2.68 -18.32 7.24
N GLU A 99 1.96 -18.28 6.13
CA GLU A 99 1.83 -19.41 5.20
C GLU A 99 3.22 -19.83 4.67
N ARG A 100 4.02 -18.86 4.20
CA ARG A 100 5.40 -19.09 3.74
C ARG A 100 6.30 -19.71 4.81
N SER A 101 6.18 -19.27 6.06
CA SER A 101 6.98 -19.83 7.17
C SER A 101 6.61 -21.27 7.51
N SER A 102 5.39 -21.70 7.17
CA SER A 102 4.91 -23.06 7.39
C SER A 102 5.37 -24.03 6.30
N ASP A 103 5.53 -23.55 5.06
CA ASP A 103 6.07 -24.32 3.92
C ASP A 103 7.61 -24.49 3.95
N SER A 104 8.30 -23.76 4.82
CA SER A 104 9.76 -23.83 4.99
C SER A 104 10.22 -24.80 6.09
N GLN A 105 9.32 -25.63 6.63
CA GLN A 105 9.59 -26.72 7.60
C GLN A 105 9.34 -28.08 6.96
#